data_AF-A0A0P7Z7Q9-F1
#
_entry.id   AF-A0A0P7Z7Q9-F1
#
_cell.length_a   1.000
_cell.length_b   1.000
_cell.length_c   1.000
_cell.angle_alpha   90.00
_cell.angle_beta   90.00
_cell.angle_gamma   90.00
#
_symmetry.space_group_name_H-M   'P 1'
#
loop_
_entity.id
_entity.type
_entity.pdbx_description
1 polymer ?
#
loop_
_entity_poly.entity_id
_entity_poly.type
_entity_poly.pdbx_seq_one_letter_code
_entity_poly.pdbx_strand_id
1 'polypeptide(L)'
;MKLSEVIRIIVLVVAGIALMFFGQPALFKSGIIPITDVPVDAWIQNDYMTAARIIFAVCLVCTILWCVLTARARIEGARHVNPWFLAWWVIGFFPIVAIGIALYFFNRSEQALLVLTAFWIIDVLLLYWLATAIATPRQLKYVPPGAPFLRSIFK
;
A
#
# COMPACT_ATOMS: atom_id res chain seq x y z
N MET A 1 19.94 -5.17 2.54
CA MET A 1 19.03 -5.45 1.40
C MET A 1 19.86 -5.57 0.13
N LYS A 2 19.44 -6.43 -0.79
CA LYS A 2 20.06 -6.53 -2.11
C LYS A 2 19.58 -5.40 -3.01
N LEU A 3 20.41 -4.97 -3.96
CA LEU A 3 20.06 -3.95 -4.95
C LEU A 3 18.75 -4.30 -5.70
N SER A 4 18.55 -5.57 -6.02
CA SER A 4 17.33 -6.06 -6.68
C SER A 4 16.05 -5.87 -5.85
N GLU A 5 16.13 -5.93 -4.51
CA GLU A 5 14.98 -5.71 -3.62
C GLU A 5 14.59 -4.23 -3.61
N VAL A 6 15.58 -3.35 -3.60
CA VAL A 6 15.39 -1.89 -3.67
C VAL A 6 14.76 -1.49 -5.01
N ILE A 7 15.27 -2.00 -6.13
CA ILE A 7 14.71 -1.74 -7.46
C ILE A 7 13.23 -2.13 -7.53
N ARG A 8 12.85 -3.29 -6.97
CA ARG A 8 11.46 -3.74 -6.93
C ARG A 8 10.55 -2.81 -6.14
N ILE A 9 11.01 -2.31 -4.99
CA ILE A 9 10.27 -1.31 -4.21
C ILE A 9 10.09 -0.04 -5.02
N ILE A 10 11.16 0.46 -5.67
CA ILE A 10 11.08 1.67 -6.50
C ILE A 10 10.04 1.50 -7.61
N VAL A 11 10.05 0.36 -8.31
CA VAL A 11 9.05 0.06 -9.35
C VAL A 11 7.63 0.09 -8.80
N LEU A 12 7.38 -0.51 -7.63
CA LEU A 12 6.05 -0.48 -7.00
C LEU A 12 5.65 0.90 -6.52
N VAL A 13 6.59 1.70 -6.03
CA VAL A 13 6.37 3.10 -5.64
C VAL A 13 5.97 3.93 -6.86
N VAL A 14 6.68 3.80 -7.97
CA VAL A 14 6.33 4.47 -9.23
C VAL A 14 4.98 4.00 -9.75
N ALA A 15 4.69 2.69 -9.68
CA ALA A 15 3.39 2.14 -10.07
C ALA A 15 2.25 2.69 -9.19
N GLY A 16 2.45 2.76 -7.87
CA GLY A 16 1.49 3.35 -6.95
C GLY A 16 1.29 4.86 -7.18
N ILE A 17 2.36 5.59 -7.50
CA ILE A 17 2.24 7.01 -7.90
C ILE A 17 1.38 7.14 -9.15
N ALA A 18 1.69 6.36 -10.19
CA ALA A 18 0.95 6.37 -11.45
C ALA A 18 -0.53 6.02 -11.22
N LEU A 19 -0.81 4.99 -10.39
CA LEU A 19 -2.16 4.55 -10.09
C LEU A 19 -2.94 5.58 -9.27
N MET A 20 -2.42 6.00 -8.12
CA MET A 20 -3.15 6.83 -7.15
C MET A 20 -3.29 8.28 -7.60
N PHE A 21 -2.28 8.87 -8.25
CA PHE A 21 -2.28 10.30 -8.58
C PHE A 21 -2.69 10.59 -10.03
N PHE A 22 -2.75 9.58 -10.89
CA PHE A 22 -3.12 9.77 -12.30
C PHE A 22 -4.22 8.80 -12.74
N GLY A 23 -4.04 7.50 -12.53
CA GLY A 23 -4.98 6.46 -12.98
C GLY A 23 -6.37 6.59 -12.35
N GLN A 24 -6.45 6.46 -11.03
CA GLN A 24 -7.70 6.53 -10.28
C GLN A 24 -8.44 7.88 -10.49
N PRO A 25 -7.79 9.07 -10.40
CA PRO A 25 -8.44 10.34 -10.73
C PRO A 25 -8.96 10.42 -12.16
N ALA A 26 -8.24 9.86 -13.13
CA ALA A 26 -8.65 9.87 -14.52
C ALA A 26 -9.95 9.09 -14.73
N LEU A 27 -10.21 8.02 -13.96
CA LEU A 27 -11.46 7.28 -14.04
C LEU A 27 -12.67 8.12 -13.60
N PHE A 28 -12.50 8.99 -12.61
CA PHE A 28 -13.54 9.93 -12.20
C PHE A 28 -13.70 11.07 -13.21
N LYS A 29 -12.60 11.68 -13.67
CA LYS A 29 -12.64 12.78 -14.66
C LYS A 29 -13.24 12.38 -15.99
N SER A 30 -12.97 11.16 -16.45
CA SER A 30 -13.52 10.63 -17.70
C SER A 30 -14.97 10.17 -17.58
N GLY A 31 -15.55 10.16 -16.37
CA GLY A 31 -16.91 9.69 -16.12
C GLY A 31 -17.08 8.17 -16.22
N ILE A 32 -15.98 7.40 -16.29
CA ILE A 32 -16.02 5.92 -16.22
C ILE A 32 -16.63 5.48 -14.88
N ILE A 33 -16.27 6.19 -13.81
CA ILE A 33 -16.95 6.09 -12.51
C ILE A 33 -17.80 7.35 -12.36
N PRO A 34 -19.09 7.30 -12.69
CA PRO A 34 -19.94 8.47 -12.62
C PRO A 34 -20.22 8.82 -11.16
N ILE A 35 -19.91 10.07 -10.80
CA ILE A 35 -20.32 10.69 -9.54
C ILE A 35 -21.00 12.03 -9.86
N THR A 36 -22.10 12.30 -9.17
CA THR A 36 -23.01 13.42 -9.48
C THR A 36 -23.37 14.26 -8.24
N ASP A 37 -23.00 13.77 -7.06
CA ASP A 37 -23.29 14.39 -5.77
C ASP A 37 -22.29 15.49 -5.38
N VAL A 38 -21.17 15.61 -6.11
CA VAL A 38 -20.15 16.63 -5.87
C VAL A 38 -19.57 17.19 -7.18
N PRO A 39 -19.04 18.44 -7.19
CA PRO A 39 -18.26 18.95 -8.30
C PRO A 39 -16.95 18.17 -8.45
N VAL A 40 -16.88 17.29 -9.45
CA VAL A 40 -15.82 16.26 -9.61
C VAL A 40 -14.42 16.84 -9.56
N ASP A 41 -14.14 17.89 -10.32
CA ASP A 41 -12.78 18.46 -10.38
C ASP A 41 -12.34 19.06 -9.04
N ALA A 42 -13.24 19.76 -8.34
CA ALA A 42 -12.94 20.36 -7.04
C ALA A 42 -12.76 19.27 -5.97
N TRP A 43 -13.63 18.26 -5.97
CA TRP A 43 -13.54 17.11 -5.08
C TRP A 43 -12.22 16.33 -5.31
N ILE A 44 -11.83 16.10 -6.56
CA ILE A 44 -10.56 15.43 -6.86
C ILE A 44 -9.37 16.21 -6.26
N GLN A 45 -9.32 17.53 -6.49
CA GLN A 45 -8.17 18.34 -6.09
C GLN A 45 -8.06 18.54 -4.58
N ASN A 46 -9.18 18.71 -3.89
CA ASN A 46 -9.19 19.07 -2.48
C ASN A 46 -9.23 17.83 -1.58
N ASP A 47 -10.12 16.90 -1.90
CA ASP A 47 -10.47 15.80 -1.01
C ASP A 47 -9.68 14.53 -1.36
N TYR A 48 -9.88 14.04 -2.60
CA TYR A 48 -9.23 12.82 -3.07
C TYR A 48 -7.70 12.95 -3.03
N MET A 49 -7.13 14.03 -3.57
CA MET A 49 -5.67 14.19 -3.63
C MET A 49 -5.03 14.27 -2.25
N THR A 50 -5.71 14.90 -1.30
CA THR A 50 -5.26 14.95 0.10
C THR A 50 -5.27 13.56 0.72
N ALA A 51 -6.39 12.83 0.58
CA ALA A 51 -6.50 11.46 1.06
C ALA A 51 -5.45 10.53 0.44
N ALA A 52 -5.27 10.59 -0.88
CA ALA A 52 -4.30 9.79 -1.63
C ALA A 52 -2.87 10.02 -1.12
N ARG A 53 -2.49 11.28 -0.89
CA ARG A 53 -1.16 11.63 -0.33
C ARG A 53 -0.94 11.03 1.06
N ILE A 54 -1.95 11.10 1.93
CA ILE A 54 -1.86 10.55 3.29
C ILE A 54 -1.69 9.04 3.24
N ILE A 55 -2.57 8.33 2.53
CA ILE A 55 -2.52 6.86 2.41
C ILE A 55 -1.19 6.43 1.79
N PHE A 56 -0.78 7.07 0.70
CA PHE A 56 0.49 6.80 0.04
C PHE A 56 1.67 6.97 0.99
N ALA A 57 1.72 8.08 1.74
CA ALA A 57 2.79 8.35 2.69
C ALA A 57 2.82 7.31 3.83
N VAL A 58 1.67 6.95 4.39
CA VAL A 58 1.58 5.93 5.45
C VAL A 58 2.05 4.57 4.93
N CYS A 59 1.58 4.14 3.75
CA CYS A 59 2.04 2.91 3.11
C CYS A 59 3.55 2.91 2.90
N LEU A 60 4.10 4.00 2.35
CA LEU A 60 5.52 4.12 2.07
C LEU A 60 6.36 4.04 3.35
N VAL A 61 5.98 4.79 4.39
CA VAL A 61 6.68 4.77 5.69
C VAL A 61 6.63 3.38 6.31
N CYS A 62 5.47 2.72 6.30
CA CYS A 62 5.32 1.36 6.82
C CYS A 62 6.17 0.34 6.06
N THR A 63 6.22 0.44 4.73
CA THR A 63 7.07 -0.42 3.89
C THR A 63 8.54 -0.19 4.14
N ILE A 64 8.99 1.07 4.21
CA ILE A 64 10.39 1.40 4.53
C ILE A 64 10.74 0.90 5.93
N LEU A 65 9.89 1.14 6.93
CA LEU A 65 10.09 0.68 8.29
C LEU A 65 10.25 -0.85 8.33
N TRP A 66 9.35 -1.60 7.68
CA TRP A 66 9.45 -3.05 7.57
C TRP A 66 10.77 -3.50 6.93
N CYS A 67 11.16 -2.87 5.82
CA CYS A 67 12.39 -3.19 5.11
C CYS A 67 13.64 -2.92 5.97
N VAL A 68 13.67 -1.81 6.71
CA VAL A 68 14.79 -1.46 7.61
C VAL A 68 14.88 -2.44 8.78
N LEU A 69 13.76 -2.75 9.43
CA LEU A 69 13.73 -3.68 10.56
C LEU A 69 14.20 -5.07 10.13
N THR A 70 13.67 -5.59 9.03
CA THR A 70 13.99 -6.93 8.53
C THR A 70 15.41 -7.02 7.98
N ALA A 71 15.96 -5.94 7.42
CA ALA A 71 17.34 -5.89 6.96
C ALA A 71 18.37 -5.97 8.10
N ARG A 72 17.98 -5.54 9.31
CA ARG A 72 18.81 -5.56 10.52
C ARG A 72 18.55 -6.79 11.40
N ALA A 73 17.53 -7.57 11.08
CA ALA A 73 17.17 -8.77 11.82
C ALA A 73 18.30 -9.81 11.76
N ARG A 74 18.76 -10.27 12.93
CA ARG A 74 19.59 -11.47 13.04
C ARG A 74 18.69 -12.63 13.43
N ILE A 75 18.51 -13.60 12.54
CA ILE A 75 17.60 -14.72 12.78
C ILE A 75 18.39 -16.01 12.94
N GLU A 76 18.49 -16.44 14.18
CA GLU A 76 19.12 -17.70 14.58
C GLU A 76 18.01 -18.74 14.83
N GLY A 77 17.46 -19.28 13.74
CA GLY A 77 16.53 -20.42 13.78
C GLY A 77 15.03 -20.10 13.68
N ALA A 78 14.23 -21.15 13.42
CA ALA A 78 12.81 -21.05 13.06
C ALA A 78 11.89 -20.49 14.16
N ARG A 79 12.26 -20.69 15.45
CA ARG A 79 11.48 -20.18 16.60
C ARG A 79 11.42 -18.64 16.63
N HIS A 80 12.39 -17.98 16.00
CA HIS A 80 12.50 -16.52 15.96
C HIS A 80 11.62 -15.88 14.87
N VAL A 81 10.91 -16.64 14.03
CA VAL A 81 10.11 -16.09 12.91
C VAL A 81 8.72 -15.62 13.35
N ASN A 82 8.12 -16.24 14.37
CA ASN A 82 6.75 -15.91 14.82
C ASN A 82 6.58 -14.44 15.29
N PRO A 83 7.53 -13.84 16.05
CA PRO A 83 7.44 -12.42 16.40
C PRO A 83 7.45 -11.48 15.19
N TRP A 84 8.16 -11.86 14.11
CA TRP A 84 8.19 -11.07 12.88
C TRP A 84 6.86 -11.12 12.13
N PHE A 85 6.14 -12.25 12.19
CA PHE A 85 4.79 -12.34 11.66
C PHE A 85 3.84 -11.36 12.34
N LEU A 86 3.88 -11.31 13.68
CA LEU A 86 3.09 -10.34 14.44
C LEU A 86 3.51 -8.89 14.13
N ALA A 87 4.83 -8.61 14.08
CA ALA A 87 5.34 -7.29 13.75
C ALA A 87 4.90 -6.82 12.36
N TRP A 88 4.84 -7.73 11.38
CA TRP A 88 4.32 -7.42 10.04
C TRP A 88 2.87 -6.96 10.12
N TRP A 89 2.00 -7.72 10.80
CA TRP A 89 0.59 -7.33 10.95
C TRP A 89 0.39 -6.03 11.71
N VAL A 90 1.18 -5.78 12.77
CA VAL A 90 1.12 -4.53 13.53
C VAL A 90 1.48 -3.33 12.64
N ILE A 91 2.52 -3.47 11.80
CA ILE A 91 2.89 -2.42 10.85
C ILE A 91 1.81 -2.28 9.75
N GLY A 92 1.29 -3.40 9.25
CA GLY A 92 0.22 -3.45 8.24
C GLY A 92 -1.13 -2.91 8.70
N PHE A 93 -1.34 -2.79 10.01
CA PHE A 93 -2.52 -2.17 10.59
C PHE A 93 -2.57 -0.65 10.33
N PHE A 94 -1.43 0.04 10.32
CA PHE A 94 -1.40 1.50 10.11
C PHE A 94 -1.95 1.93 8.75
N PRO A 95 -1.57 1.30 7.61
CA PRO A 95 -2.21 1.56 6.33
C PRO A 95 -3.73 1.34 6.35
N ILE A 96 -4.22 0.28 7.01
CA ILE A 96 -5.66 -0.01 7.11
C ILE A 96 -6.39 1.09 7.88
N VAL A 97 -5.83 1.53 9.01
CA VAL A 97 -6.38 2.65 9.78
C VAL A 97 -6.37 3.95 8.98
N ALA A 98 -5.31 4.19 8.19
CA ALA A 98 -5.22 5.36 7.32
C ALA A 98 -6.35 5.40 6.28
N ILE A 99 -6.80 4.25 5.75
CA ILE A 99 -8.00 4.19 4.89
C ILE A 99 -9.21 4.72 5.65
N GLY A 100 -9.47 4.20 6.85
CA GLY A 100 -10.63 4.60 7.66
C GLY A 100 -10.62 6.09 7.99
N ILE A 101 -9.47 6.62 8.40
CA ILE A 101 -9.28 8.06 8.67
C ILE A 101 -9.51 8.86 7.39
N ALA A 102 -8.92 8.44 6.27
CA ALA A 102 -9.02 9.18 5.02
C ALA A 102 -10.47 9.24 4.50
N LEU A 103 -11.20 8.13 4.57
CA LEU A 103 -12.61 8.08 4.20
C LEU A 103 -13.46 8.94 5.14
N TYR A 104 -13.22 8.89 6.45
CA TYR A 104 -14.01 9.67 7.41
C TYR A 104 -13.82 11.19 7.26
N PHE A 105 -12.59 11.65 7.05
CA PHE A 105 -12.29 13.09 7.02
C PHE A 105 -12.41 13.73 5.63
N PHE A 106 -12.11 12.98 4.57
CA PHE A 106 -11.99 13.53 3.21
C PHE A 106 -13.05 13.01 2.24
N ASN A 107 -13.80 11.93 2.54
CA ASN A 107 -14.85 11.52 1.61
C ASN A 107 -16.08 12.44 1.72
N ARG A 108 -16.30 13.26 0.69
CA ARG A 108 -17.49 14.12 0.56
C ARG A 108 -18.56 13.58 -0.40
N SER A 109 -18.28 12.49 -1.10
CA SER A 109 -19.22 11.85 -2.03
C SER A 109 -19.64 10.49 -1.47
N GLU A 110 -20.94 10.31 -1.25
CA GLU A 110 -21.48 9.01 -0.83
C GLU A 110 -21.38 8.00 -1.98
N GLN A 111 -21.54 8.48 -3.23
CA GLN A 111 -21.43 7.65 -4.43
C GLN A 111 -20.01 7.09 -4.61
N ALA A 112 -18.99 7.85 -4.22
CA ALA A 112 -17.59 7.43 -4.34
C ALA A 112 -17.14 6.45 -3.24
N LEU A 113 -17.85 6.35 -2.10
CA LEU A 113 -17.37 5.67 -0.88
C LEU A 113 -16.90 4.23 -1.14
N LEU A 114 -17.72 3.43 -1.81
CA LEU A 114 -17.42 2.01 -2.06
C LEU A 114 -16.21 1.86 -2.99
N VAL A 115 -16.16 2.66 -4.04
CA VAL A 115 -15.09 2.60 -5.05
C VAL A 115 -13.76 3.10 -4.46
N LEU A 116 -13.79 4.18 -3.69
CA LEU A 116 -12.62 4.67 -2.96
C LEU A 116 -12.11 3.62 -1.97
N THR A 117 -13.01 2.97 -1.24
CA THR A 117 -12.62 1.90 -0.32
C THR A 117 -11.88 0.79 -1.06
N ALA A 118 -12.41 0.35 -2.21
CA ALA A 118 -11.76 -0.66 -3.04
C ALA A 118 -10.38 -0.20 -3.57
N PHE A 119 -10.29 1.03 -4.08
CA PHE A 119 -9.03 1.63 -4.54
C PHE A 119 -7.98 1.69 -3.44
N TRP A 120 -8.33 2.23 -2.28
CA TRP A 120 -7.38 2.32 -1.17
C TRP A 120 -6.94 0.96 -0.64
N ILE A 121 -7.81 -0.06 -0.65
CA ILE A 121 -7.41 -1.43 -0.35
C ILE A 121 -6.40 -1.94 -1.37
N ILE A 122 -6.64 -1.74 -2.67
CA ILE A 122 -5.71 -2.12 -3.75
C ILE A 122 -4.37 -1.41 -3.57
N ASP A 123 -4.37 -0.14 -3.21
CA ASP A 123 -3.15 0.65 -3.01
C ASP A 123 -2.35 0.17 -1.80
N VAL A 124 -3.01 -0.17 -0.68
CA VAL A 124 -2.34 -0.82 0.46
C VAL A 124 -1.78 -2.18 0.07
N LEU A 125 -2.51 -2.97 -0.71
CA LEU A 125 -2.03 -4.25 -1.19
C LEU A 125 -0.80 -4.09 -2.11
N LEU A 126 -0.77 -3.06 -2.96
CA LEU A 126 0.33 -2.80 -3.86
C LEU A 126 1.57 -2.25 -3.13
N LEU A 127 1.39 -1.18 -2.35
CA LEU A 127 2.49 -0.40 -1.77
C LEU A 127 3.03 -0.99 -0.47
N TYR A 128 2.20 -1.72 0.28
CA TYR A 128 2.60 -2.36 1.53
C TYR A 128 2.73 -3.88 1.37
N TRP A 129 1.63 -4.58 1.06
CA TRP A 129 1.67 -6.04 1.06
C TRP A 129 2.60 -6.61 0.00
N LEU A 130 2.44 -6.24 -1.26
CA LEU A 130 3.24 -6.75 -2.37
C LEU A 130 4.70 -6.33 -2.24
N ALA A 131 4.95 -5.05 -1.88
CA ALA A 131 6.28 -4.53 -1.65
C ALA A 131 7.03 -5.32 -0.57
N THR A 132 6.39 -5.54 0.58
CA THR A 132 7.00 -6.32 1.66
C THR A 132 7.13 -7.80 1.27
N ALA A 133 6.16 -8.39 0.55
CA ALA A 133 6.22 -9.77 0.09
C ALA A 133 7.43 -10.06 -0.83
N ILE A 134 7.77 -9.13 -1.72
CA ILE A 134 8.89 -9.32 -2.67
C ILE A 134 10.24 -8.82 -2.15
N ALA A 135 10.26 -7.86 -1.22
CA ALA A 135 11.50 -7.24 -0.71
C ALA A 135 12.01 -7.83 0.61
N THR A 136 11.18 -8.57 1.35
CA THR A 136 11.61 -9.15 2.64
C THR A 136 12.82 -10.09 2.46
N PRO A 137 13.86 -10.03 3.30
CA PRO A 137 15.02 -10.91 3.20
C PRO A 137 14.67 -12.40 3.20
N ARG A 138 15.52 -13.24 2.59
CA ARG A 138 15.26 -14.70 2.45
C ARG A 138 14.99 -15.41 3.78
N GLN A 139 15.59 -14.94 4.88
CA GLN A 139 15.39 -15.50 6.23
C GLN A 139 13.96 -15.32 6.75
N LEU A 140 13.26 -14.29 6.27
CA LEU A 140 11.88 -13.94 6.65
C LEU A 140 10.88 -14.10 5.49
N LYS A 141 11.24 -14.86 4.45
CA LYS A 141 10.42 -14.98 3.22
C LYS A 141 9.02 -15.57 3.42
N TYR A 142 8.74 -16.15 4.58
CA TYR A 142 7.44 -16.74 4.94
C TYR A 142 6.59 -15.82 5.82
N VAL A 143 7.11 -14.65 6.21
CA VAL A 143 6.38 -13.73 7.09
C VAL A 143 5.27 -13.00 6.35
N PRO A 144 5.53 -12.25 5.26
CA PRO A 144 4.44 -11.66 4.51
C PRO A 144 3.61 -12.77 3.86
N PRO A 145 2.28 -12.80 4.06
CA PRO A 145 1.42 -13.81 3.47
C PRO A 145 1.59 -13.86 1.94
N GLY A 146 1.66 -15.05 1.34
CA GLY A 146 1.79 -15.23 -0.11
C GLY A 146 3.18 -14.93 -0.71
N ALA A 147 4.14 -14.43 0.08
CA ALA A 147 5.50 -14.15 -0.39
C ALA A 147 6.23 -15.36 -1.03
N PRO A 148 6.12 -16.61 -0.54
CA PRO A 148 6.79 -17.76 -1.18
C PRO A 148 6.31 -18.02 -2.61
N PHE A 149 5.00 -17.90 -2.85
CA PHE A 149 4.37 -18.13 -4.14
C PHE A 149 4.75 -17.04 -5.15
N LEU A 150 4.71 -15.77 -4.74
CA LEU A 150 5.14 -14.66 -5.60
C LEU A 150 6.60 -14.83 -6.02
N ARG A 151 7.48 -15.24 -5.11
CA ARG A 151 8.90 -15.44 -5.40
C ARG A 151 9.19 -16.62 -6.32
N SER A 152 8.30 -17.62 -6.41
CA SER A 152 8.45 -18.68 -7.41
C SER A 152 8.08 -18.22 -8.82
N ILE A 153 7.24 -17.19 -8.96
CA ILE A 153 6.85 -16.62 -10.26
C ILE A 153 7.95 -15.67 -10.77
N PHE A 154 8.52 -14.85 -9.89
CA PHE A 154 9.56 -13.86 -10.23
C PHE A 154 11.01 -14.41 -10.12
N LYS A 155 11.18 -15.73 -10.32
CA LYS A 155 12.46 -16.43 -10.16
C LYS A 155 13.31 -16.38 -11.42
#